data_AF-A0A2K3MNG8-F1
#
_entry.id   AF-A0A2K3MNG8-F1
#
_cell.length_a   1.000
_cell.length_b   1.000
_cell.length_c   1.000
_cell.angle_alpha   90.00
_cell.angle_beta   90.00
_cell.angle_gamma   90.00
#
_symmetry.space_group_name_H-M   'P 1'
#
loop_
_entity.id
_entity.type
_entity.pdbx_description
1 polymer ?
#
loop_
_entity_poly.entity_id
_entity_poly.type
_entity_poly.pdbx_seq_one_letter_code
_entity_poly.pdbx_strand_id
1 'polypeptide(L)'
;LNEDNMAMFACIMWYIWKQRNDVICRNERVLRTVFCECANSLITGWRNAREVCERHDNQQHSPQRYEWTRPAADSWKCKVDASFSRSRNNVGISVCIRDDQGLFVLAKRSGTLLFLM
;
A
#
# COMPACT_ATOMS: atom_id res chain seq x y z
N LEU A 1 -11.51 25.95 8.46
CA LEU A 1 -11.34 25.54 7.05
C LEU A 1 -12.27 24.36 6.81
N ASN A 2 -13.04 24.35 5.71
CA ASN A 2 -13.95 23.25 5.41
C ASN A 2 -13.15 21.95 5.14
N GLU A 3 -13.72 20.79 5.47
CA GLU A 3 -13.04 19.49 5.35
C GLU A 3 -12.62 19.20 3.90
N ASP A 4 -13.46 19.57 2.94
CA ASP A 4 -13.15 19.44 1.51
C ASP A 4 -11.95 20.30 1.09
N ASN A 5 -11.82 21.51 1.65
CA ASN A 5 -10.69 22.39 1.36
C ASN A 5 -9.39 21.84 1.96
N MET A 6 -9.46 21.21 3.12
CA MET A 6 -8.30 20.54 3.75
C MET A 6 -7.89 19.30 2.96
N ALA A 7 -8.85 18.48 2.51
CA ALA A 7 -8.58 17.31 1.68
C ALA A 7 -7.96 17.70 0.34
N MET A 8 -8.47 18.75 -0.30
CA MET A 8 -7.91 19.27 -1.55
C MET A 8 -6.49 19.79 -1.36
N PHE A 9 -6.24 20.56 -0.28
CA PHE A 9 -4.91 21.05 0.06
C PHE A 9 -3.92 19.90 0.33
N ALA A 10 -4.33 18.87 1.07
CA ALA A 10 -3.53 17.69 1.33
C ALA A 10 -3.21 16.91 0.04
N CYS A 11 -4.19 16.76 -0.86
CA CYS A 11 -4.00 16.09 -2.16
C CYS A 11 -3.03 16.85 -3.05
N ILE A 12 -3.13 18.19 -3.10
CA ILE A 12 -2.19 19.03 -3.84
C ILE A 12 -0.77 18.88 -3.26
N MET A 13 -0.62 18.92 -1.94
CA MET A 13 0.68 18.76 -1.28
C MET A 13 1.31 17.39 -1.53
N TRP A 14 0.52 16.32 -1.42
CA TRP A 14 0.96 14.96 -1.72
C TRP A 14 1.37 14.81 -3.19
N TYR A 15 0.60 15.39 -4.12
CA TYR A 15 0.91 15.32 -5.53
C TYR A 15 2.21 16.07 -5.87
N ILE A 16 2.44 17.25 -5.27
CA ILE A 16 3.72 17.98 -5.41
C ILE A 16 4.89 17.11 -4.93
N TRP A 17 4.75 16.47 -3.78
CA TRP A 17 5.75 15.54 -3.26
C TRP A 17 5.99 14.37 -4.22
N LYS A 18 4.93 13.73 -4.71
CA LYS A 18 5.00 12.62 -5.65
C LYS A 18 5.72 13.02 -6.94
N GLN A 19 5.35 14.16 -7.52
CA GLN A 19 5.97 14.69 -8.73
C GLN A 19 7.47 14.94 -8.55
N ARG A 20 7.89 15.47 -7.39
CA ARG A 20 9.32 15.62 -7.08
C ARG A 20 10.03 14.27 -7.03
N ASN A 21 9.40 13.26 -6.44
CA ASN A 21 9.98 11.92 -6.36
C ASN A 21 10.03 11.21 -7.71
N ASP A 22 9.01 11.37 -8.56
CA ASP A 22 8.99 10.77 -9.90
C ASP A 22 10.11 11.33 -10.78
N VAL A 23 10.41 12.63 -10.68
CA VAL A 23 11.55 13.24 -11.37
C VAL A 23 12.89 12.69 -10.84
N ILE A 24 13.03 12.58 -9.51
CA ILE A 24 14.26 12.08 -8.88
C ILE A 24 14.50 10.60 -9.22
N CYS A 25 13.45 9.79 -9.25
CA CYS A 25 13.56 8.33 -9.37
C CYS A 25 13.45 7.82 -10.81
N ARG A 26 12.73 8.52 -11.71
CA ARG A 26 12.40 8.04 -13.06
C ARG A 26 12.80 8.99 -14.18
N ASN A 27 13.28 10.20 -13.84
CA ASN A 27 13.58 11.28 -14.79
C ASN A 27 12.41 11.65 -15.72
N GLU A 28 11.19 11.30 -15.34
CA GLU A 28 9.97 11.60 -16.11
C GLU A 28 9.41 12.96 -15.66
N ARG A 29 9.19 13.86 -16.62
CA ARG A 29 8.48 15.12 -16.41
C ARG A 29 7.12 15.02 -17.12
N VAL A 30 6.09 14.60 -16.39
CA VAL A 30 4.74 14.48 -16.94
C VAL A 30 4.15 15.89 -17.16
N LEU A 31 3.55 16.10 -18.34
CA LEU A 31 2.88 17.35 -18.72
C LEU A 31 1.66 17.58 -17.82
N ARG A 32 1.57 18.80 -17.29
CA ARG A 32 0.63 19.21 -16.23
C ARG A 32 -0.65 19.78 -16.84
N THR A 33 -1.74 19.02 -16.79
CA THR A 33 -3.09 19.60 -16.96
C THR A 33 -4.11 18.95 -16.01
N VAL A 34 -4.82 19.87 -15.35
CA VAL A 34 -5.96 19.77 -14.42
C VAL A 34 -5.76 19.02 -13.09
N PHE A 35 -4.99 19.66 -12.20
CA PHE A 35 -4.80 19.24 -10.80
C PHE A 35 -6.11 19.06 -10.02
N CYS A 36 -7.11 19.92 -10.27
CA CYS A 36 -8.38 19.86 -9.58
C CYS A 36 -9.16 18.58 -9.93
N GLU A 37 -9.16 18.17 -11.20
CA GLU A 37 -9.83 16.95 -11.66
C GLU A 37 -9.15 15.69 -11.11
N CYS A 38 -7.82 15.67 -11.09
CA CYS A 38 -7.05 14.58 -10.48
C CYS A 38 -7.26 14.51 -8.96
N ALA A 39 -7.24 15.66 -8.26
CA ALA A 39 -7.49 15.71 -6.82
C ALA A 39 -8.90 15.26 -6.48
N ASN A 40 -9.90 15.72 -7.23
CA ASN A 40 -11.29 15.26 -7.08
C ASN A 40 -11.41 13.76 -7.34
N SER A 41 -10.82 13.26 -8.43
CA SER A 41 -10.84 11.82 -8.75
C SER A 41 -10.18 10.97 -7.65
N LEU A 42 -9.09 11.46 -7.06
CA LEU A 42 -8.39 10.79 -5.97
C LEU A 42 -9.20 10.79 -4.68
N ILE A 43 -9.80 11.92 -4.32
CA ILE A 43 -10.67 12.04 -3.14
C ILE A 43 -11.92 11.17 -3.31
N THR A 44 -12.57 11.22 -4.47
CA THR A 44 -13.74 10.38 -4.78
C THR A 44 -13.38 8.90 -4.75
N GLY A 45 -12.26 8.50 -5.36
CA GLY A 45 -11.78 7.12 -5.31
C GLY A 45 -11.53 6.64 -3.88
N TRP A 46 -10.91 7.48 -3.05
CA TRP A 46 -10.69 7.17 -1.63
C TRP A 46 -11.99 7.09 -0.83
N ARG A 47 -12.94 8.03 -1.02
CA ARG A 47 -14.25 8.00 -0.35
C ARG A 47 -15.02 6.72 -0.70
N ASN A 48 -15.02 6.35 -1.98
CA ASN A 48 -15.67 5.11 -2.43
C ASN A 48 -15.02 3.87 -1.81
N ALA A 49 -13.69 3.79 -1.78
CA ALA A 49 -12.98 2.68 -1.15
C ALA A 49 -13.23 2.63 0.37
N ARG A 50 -13.30 3.79 1.02
CA ARG A 50 -13.59 3.91 2.44
C ARG A 50 -15.01 3.47 2.77
N GLU A 51 -16.02 3.87 1.99
CA GLU A 51 -17.40 3.39 2.17
C GLU A 51 -17.51 1.87 2.01
N VAL A 52 -16.77 1.26 1.07
CA VAL A 52 -16.73 -0.20 0.91
C VAL A 52 -16.10 -0.85 2.15
N CYS A 53 -15.00 -0.31 2.66
CA CYS A 53 -14.37 -0.80 3.89
C CYS A 53 -15.26 -0.63 5.12
N GLU A 54 -15.90 0.53 5.30
CA GLU A 54 -16.78 0.82 6.45
C GLU A 54 -18.06 -0.04 6.42
N ARG A 55 -18.59 -0.39 5.24
CA ARG A 55 -19.67 -1.38 5.11
C ARG A 55 -19.22 -2.78 5.55
N HIS A 56 -17.97 -3.14 5.25
CA HIS A 56 -17.37 -4.39 5.72
C HIS A 56 -17.15 -4.39 7.24
N ASP A 57 -16.71 -3.25 7.81
CA ASP A 57 -16.39 -3.10 9.23
C ASP A 57 -17.66 -3.07 10.11
N ASN A 58 -18.73 -2.40 9.65
CA ASN A 58 -20.02 -2.38 10.36
C ASN A 58 -20.72 -3.76 10.40
N GLN A 59 -20.37 -4.69 9.51
CA GLN A 59 -20.80 -6.09 9.59
C GLN A 59 -19.90 -6.96 10.48
N GLN A 60 -18.75 -6.45 10.92
CA GLN A 60 -17.76 -7.18 11.71
C GLN A 60 -17.32 -6.40 12.96
N HIS A 61 -18.26 -6.03 13.83
CA HIS A 61 -17.94 -5.56 15.19
C HIS A 61 -17.41 -6.71 16.07
N SER A 62 -16.16 -7.08 15.82
CA SER A 62 -15.20 -7.52 16.82
C SER A 62 -13.87 -6.96 16.35
N PRO A 63 -13.00 -6.40 17.20
CA PRO A 63 -11.68 -5.97 16.78
C PRO A 63 -10.99 -7.20 16.16
N GLN A 64 -11.00 -7.29 14.83
CA GLN A 64 -10.26 -8.32 14.13
C GLN A 64 -8.81 -7.97 14.33
N ARG A 65 -8.27 -8.51 15.42
CA ARG A 65 -6.84 -8.68 15.58
C ARG A 65 -6.43 -9.46 14.33
N TYR A 66 -5.70 -8.79 13.44
CA TYR A 66 -5.06 -9.42 12.29
C TYR A 66 -3.92 -10.31 12.80
N GLU A 67 -4.27 -11.26 13.66
CA GLU A 67 -3.40 -12.31 14.12
C GLU A 67 -3.31 -13.31 12.96
N TRP A 68 -2.12 -13.86 12.75
CA TRP A 68 -1.92 -14.80 11.66
C TRP A 68 -2.87 -15.99 11.86
N THR A 69 -3.77 -16.19 10.90
CA THR A 69 -4.63 -17.38 10.84
C THR A 69 -4.12 -18.33 9.76
N ARG A 70 -4.33 -19.62 9.99
CA ARG A 70 -4.10 -20.65 8.99
C ARG A 70 -4.99 -20.37 7.75
N PRO A 71 -4.52 -20.65 6.52
CA PRO A 71 -5.34 -20.50 5.32
C PRO A 71 -6.50 -21.51 5.31
N ALA A 72 -7.50 -21.31 4.44
CA ALA A 72 -8.53 -22.33 4.23
C ALA A 72 -7.91 -23.59 3.60
N ALA A 73 -8.59 -24.74 3.74
CA ALA A 73 -8.17 -25.98 3.08
C ALA A 73 -7.94 -25.75 1.58
N ASP A 74 -6.89 -26.40 1.04
CA ASP A 74 -6.48 -26.27 -0.36
C ASP A 74 -6.07 -24.86 -0.82
N SER A 75 -5.79 -23.95 0.12
CA SER A 75 -5.35 -22.58 -0.19
C SER A 75 -3.94 -22.29 0.34
N TRP A 76 -3.23 -21.40 -0.35
CA TRP A 76 -1.90 -20.94 0.08
C TRP A 76 -1.97 -19.49 0.55
N LYS A 77 -1.15 -19.16 1.56
CA LYS A 77 -0.98 -17.79 2.03
C LYS A 77 0.41 -17.29 1.72
N CYS A 78 0.45 -16.23 0.92
CA CYS A 78 1.65 -15.50 0.55
C CYS A 78 1.78 -14.25 1.43
N LYS A 79 2.91 -14.07 2.12
CA LYS A 79 3.30 -12.77 2.69
C LYS A 79 4.35 -12.14 1.79
N VAL A 80 4.18 -10.87 1.47
CA VAL A 80 5.12 -10.07 0.69
C VAL A 80 5.60 -8.93 1.57
N ASP A 81 6.89 -8.68 1.57
CA ASP A 81 7.50 -7.58 2.32
C ASP A 81 8.56 -6.86 1.47
N ALA A 82 8.78 -5.59 1.75
CA ALA A 82 9.78 -4.77 1.07
C ALA A 82 10.61 -3.95 2.05
N SER A 83 11.93 -3.94 1.82
CA SER A 83 12.90 -3.15 2.59
C SER A 83 13.55 -2.10 1.71
N PHE A 84 13.84 -0.94 2.30
CA PHE A 84 14.53 0.16 1.61
C PHE A 84 15.81 0.49 2.37
N SER A 85 16.98 0.39 1.72
CA SER A 85 18.24 0.82 2.31
C SER A 85 18.75 2.07 1.62
N ARG A 86 18.70 3.20 2.32
CA ARG A 86 19.21 4.47 1.82
C ARG A 86 20.73 4.46 1.67
N SER A 87 21.45 3.80 2.58
CA SER A 87 22.92 3.71 2.54
C SER A 87 23.44 2.86 1.40
N ARG A 88 22.68 1.85 0.96
CA ARG A 88 23.04 0.97 -0.16
C ARG A 88 22.34 1.34 -1.46
N ASN A 89 21.52 2.40 -1.45
CA ASN A 89 20.63 2.80 -2.53
C ASN A 89 19.91 1.60 -3.19
N ASN A 90 19.41 0.68 -2.36
CA ASN A 90 18.81 -0.55 -2.84
C ASN A 90 17.44 -0.83 -2.19
N VAL A 91 16.66 -1.65 -2.89
CA VAL A 91 15.36 -2.13 -2.44
C VAL A 91 15.43 -3.65 -2.34
N GLY A 92 15.02 -4.18 -1.20
CA GLY A 92 14.78 -5.61 -1.01
C GLY A 92 13.29 -5.91 -1.17
N ILE A 93 12.96 -7.01 -1.84
CA ILE A 93 11.61 -7.57 -1.89
C ILE A 93 11.71 -9.02 -1.43
N SER A 94 10.78 -9.44 -0.58
CA SER A 94 10.64 -10.83 -0.18
C SER A 94 9.23 -11.33 -0.27
N VAL A 95 9.13 -12.63 -0.47
CA VAL A 95 7.89 -13.39 -0.55
C VAL A 95 8.08 -14.65 0.28
N CYS A 96 7.12 -15.00 1.14
CA CYS A 96 7.03 -16.32 1.77
C CYS A 96 5.64 -16.93 1.55
N ILE A 97 5.60 -18.19 1.15
CA ILE A 97 4.38 -18.97 0.91
C ILE A 97 4.27 -20.03 1.99
N ARG A 98 3.07 -20.14 2.55
CA ARG A 98 2.66 -21.24 3.43
C ARG A 98 1.45 -21.96 2.85
N ASP A 99 1.39 -23.26 3.06
CA ASP A 99 0.25 -24.08 2.66
C ASP A 99 -0.95 -23.92 3.62
N ASP A 100 -2.00 -24.69 3.38
CA ASP A 100 -3.22 -24.71 4.16
C ASP A 100 -3.04 -25.26 5.58
N GLN A 101 -1.95 -25.98 5.85
CA GLN A 101 -1.54 -26.37 7.21
C GLN A 101 -0.76 -25.25 7.91
N GLY A 102 -0.42 -24.17 7.19
CA GLY A 102 0.43 -23.10 7.65
C GLY A 102 1.92 -23.47 7.62
N LEU A 103 2.28 -24.60 7.01
CA LEU A 103 3.65 -25.03 6.87
C LEU A 103 4.35 -24.20 5.81
N PHE A 104 5.63 -23.96 6.03
CA PHE A 104 6.46 -23.26 5.06
C PHE A 104 6.60 -24.08 3.78
N VAL A 105 6.33 -23.45 2.64
CA VAL A 105 6.49 -24.06 1.32
C VAL A 105 7.71 -23.47 0.62
N LEU A 106 7.75 -22.14 0.51
CA LEU A 106 8.78 -21.44 -0.25
C LEU A 106 9.00 -20.03 0.29
N ALA A 107 10.23 -19.54 0.20
CA ALA A 107 10.50 -18.11 0.25
C ALA A 107 11.43 -17.72 -0.90
N LYS A 108 11.20 -16.52 -1.44
CA LYS A 108 12.07 -15.89 -2.42
C LYS A 108 12.38 -14.49 -1.97
N ARG A 109 13.63 -14.06 -2.18
CA ARG A 109 14.04 -12.67 -1.96
C ARG A 109 14.87 -12.17 -3.12
N SER A 110 14.78 -10.86 -3.37
CA SER A 110 15.68 -10.11 -4.24
C SER A 110 16.15 -8.88 -3.46
N GLY A 111 17.47 -8.65 -3.38
CA GLY A 111 18.06 -7.58 -2.55
C GLY A 111 18.42 -8.00 -1.12
N THR A 112 18.65 -7.01 -0.24
CA THR A 112 19.12 -7.19 1.15
C THR A 112 17.98 -6.98 2.15
N LEU A 113 17.75 -7.93 3.06
CA LEU A 113 16.71 -7.85 4.10
C LEU A 113 17.31 -7.74 5.50
N LEU A 114 16.67 -6.93 6.36
CA LEU A 114 16.71 -7.06 7.81
C LEU A 114 15.50 -7.91 8.22
N PHE A 115 15.76 -9.21 8.43
CA PHE A 115 14.98 -10.24 9.15
C PHE A 115 13.44 -10.21 9.12
N LEU A 116 12.87 -11.29 8.55
CA LEU A 116 11.58 -11.86 8.99
C LEU A 116 11.88 -12.84 10.15
N MET A 117 11.38 -12.55 11.35
CA MET A 117 11.09 -13.54 12.39
C MET A 117 9.58 -13.63 12.56
#